data_AF-Q6EWI9-F1
#
_entry.id   AF-Q6EWI9-F1
#
_cell.length_a   1.000
_cell.length_b   1.000
_cell.length_c   1.000
_cell.angle_alpha   90.00
_cell.angle_beta   90.00
_cell.angle_gamma   90.00
#
_symmetry.space_group_name_H-M   'P 1'
#
loop_
_entity.id
_entity.type
_entity.pdbx_description
1 polymer ?
#
loop_
_entity_poly.entity_id
_entity_poly.type
_entity_poly.pdbx_seq_one_letter_code
_entity_poly.pdbx_strand_id
1 'polypeptide(L)'
;YAADEKTVPNFKSPDPDYSWYGYDAYRGWESRYHDLKVNLEGSKEYQVYCFNLHRYFPSKSTSIVKNWYQKIEGTEDSFKKNARTPRIGNGDLKRNISNVIYNGYKSNANGFMNGIEDLNAILVTQNAIWYYSDSAPLDVSKMWEKEAKSNEISQEQVKLMREALKKLIDPKLGETVEKKLPTNYKLNIFVSKDNSIQNLLSAEYVPDSPPMPGEVPKEENPKEEDPKVPGLDGEEVPEVPSESLEPALPPLMPELDGQEVPEKPSIDLPI
;
A
#
# COMPACT_ATOMS: atom_id res chain seq x y z
N TYR A 1 5.73 34.67 7.35
CA TYR A 1 6.38 33.53 6.69
C TYR A 1 5.33 32.45 6.55
N ALA A 2 4.85 32.20 5.32
CA ALA A 2 4.14 30.95 5.06
C ALA A 2 5.16 29.81 5.20
N ALA A 3 4.76 28.71 5.83
CA ALA A 3 5.57 27.50 5.75
C ALA A 3 5.61 27.07 4.28
N ASP A 4 6.78 26.66 3.80
CA ASP A 4 6.89 26.08 2.45
C ASP A 4 5.98 24.85 2.39
N GLU A 5 4.83 24.97 1.71
CA GLU A 5 4.05 23.79 1.33
C GLU A 5 4.99 22.94 0.48
N LYS A 6 5.36 21.77 1.02
CA LYS A 6 6.19 20.78 0.33
C LYS A 6 5.35 20.22 -0.82
N THR A 7 5.36 20.93 -1.95
CA THR A 7 4.53 20.63 -3.10
C THR A 7 4.88 19.25 -3.62
N VAL A 8 3.88 18.36 -3.56
CA VAL A 8 4.02 16.97 -3.98
C VAL A 8 4.24 16.95 -5.49
N PRO A 9 5.27 16.26 -6.00
CA PRO A 9 5.55 16.21 -7.44
C PRO A 9 4.35 15.68 -8.23
N ASN A 10 3.85 16.47 -9.18
CA ASN A 10 2.84 16.01 -10.14
C ASN A 10 3.49 15.73 -11.49
N PHE A 11 3.69 14.45 -11.80
CA PHE A 11 4.17 13.98 -13.09
C PHE A 11 3.33 12.79 -13.55
N LYS A 12 2.98 12.77 -14.84
CA LYS A 12 2.26 11.68 -15.50
C LYS A 12 3.23 10.86 -16.35
N SER A 13 3.18 9.54 -16.23
CA SER A 13 4.01 8.65 -17.04
C SER A 13 3.56 8.67 -18.51
N PRO A 14 4.48 8.63 -19.49
CA PRO A 14 4.13 8.37 -20.88
C PRO A 14 3.73 6.90 -21.13
N ASP A 15 3.84 6.03 -20.11
CA ASP A 15 3.56 4.61 -20.17
C ASP A 15 2.55 4.23 -19.07
N PRO A 16 1.33 3.79 -19.42
CA PRO A 16 0.28 3.51 -18.44
C PRO A 16 0.59 2.31 -17.54
N ASP A 17 1.38 1.34 -18.01
CA ASP A 17 1.75 0.15 -17.22
C ASP A 17 2.72 0.51 -16.08
N TYR A 18 3.44 1.63 -16.24
CA TYR A 18 4.40 2.19 -15.28
C TYR A 18 3.98 3.59 -14.85
N SER A 19 2.75 3.72 -14.35
CA SER A 19 2.11 5.00 -14.03
C SER A 19 2.65 5.72 -12.78
N TRP A 20 3.31 5.01 -11.86
CA TRP A 20 3.77 5.58 -10.59
C TRP A 20 5.12 6.27 -10.72
N TYR A 21 5.23 7.49 -10.21
CA TYR A 21 6.49 8.22 -10.13
C TYR A 21 7.20 7.88 -8.81
N GLY A 22 8.44 7.38 -8.90
CA GLY A 22 9.29 7.12 -7.73
C GLY A 22 10.55 7.98 -7.75
N TYR A 23 10.92 8.53 -6.58
CA TYR A 23 11.97 9.54 -6.46
C TYR A 23 12.56 9.60 -5.05
N ASP A 24 13.75 10.20 -4.94
CA ASP A 24 14.33 10.59 -3.67
C ASP A 24 13.91 12.03 -3.31
N ALA A 25 13.15 12.20 -2.22
CA ALA A 25 12.77 13.52 -1.73
C ALA A 25 13.87 14.19 -0.88
N TYR A 26 14.98 13.49 -0.59
CA TYR A 26 16.07 14.03 0.20
C TYR A 26 16.85 15.11 -0.57
N ARG A 27 16.83 16.34 -0.03
CA ARG A 27 17.47 17.53 -0.62
C ARG A 27 18.88 17.82 -0.10
N GLY A 28 19.35 17.11 0.94
CA GLY A 28 20.71 17.28 1.46
C GLY A 28 21.80 16.66 0.59
N TRP A 29 23.04 16.73 1.08
CA TRP A 29 24.27 16.40 0.35
C TRP A 29 24.92 15.11 0.87
N GLU A 30 24.55 14.66 2.06
CA GLU A 30 25.02 13.47 2.73
C GLU A 30 24.53 12.21 2.01
N SER A 31 25.40 11.59 1.22
CA SER A 31 25.07 10.50 0.29
C SER A 31 24.50 9.21 0.90
N ARG A 32 24.49 9.09 2.24
CA ARG A 32 23.90 7.97 2.97
C ARG A 32 22.39 8.14 3.22
N TYR A 33 21.89 9.38 3.15
CA TYR A 33 20.49 9.69 3.45
C TYR A 33 19.68 9.74 2.16
N HIS A 34 18.48 9.16 2.25
CA HIS A 34 17.47 9.14 1.21
C HIS A 34 16.11 9.29 1.90
N ASP A 35 15.15 9.91 1.21
CA ASP A 35 13.75 9.99 1.65
C ASP A 35 12.88 9.54 0.46
N LEU A 36 12.95 8.24 0.15
CA LEU A 36 12.33 7.69 -1.05
C LEU A 36 10.81 7.72 -0.95
N LYS A 37 10.16 8.23 -1.99
CA LYS A 37 8.70 8.29 -2.13
C LYS A 37 8.24 7.68 -3.44
N VAL A 38 6.97 7.30 -3.47
CA VAL A 38 6.19 7.17 -4.70
C VAL A 38 4.88 7.97 -4.59
N ASN A 39 4.36 8.40 -5.74
CA ASN A 39 2.98 8.86 -5.88
C ASN A 39 2.44 8.60 -7.30
N LEU A 40 1.15 8.85 -7.50
CA LEU A 40 0.46 8.74 -8.77
C LEU A 40 -0.11 10.10 -9.16
N GLU A 41 0.42 10.72 -10.22
CA GLU A 41 -0.10 11.97 -10.82
C GLU A 41 -0.40 13.12 -9.82
N GLY A 42 0.44 13.29 -8.80
CA GLY A 42 0.28 14.33 -7.78
C GLY A 42 -0.50 13.91 -6.53
N SER A 43 -0.92 12.64 -6.41
CA SER A 43 -1.52 12.08 -5.19
C SER A 43 -0.61 12.23 -3.95
N LYS A 44 -1.14 11.92 -2.76
CA LYS A 44 -0.36 11.72 -1.52
C LYS A 44 0.96 10.96 -1.78
N GLU A 45 2.06 11.44 -1.20
CA GLU A 45 3.35 10.72 -1.16
C GLU A 45 3.26 9.49 -0.22
N TYR A 46 3.75 8.35 -0.68
CA TYR A 46 3.91 7.15 0.15
C TYR A 46 5.38 6.89 0.43
N GLN A 47 5.74 6.60 1.68
CA GLN A 47 7.09 6.18 2.04
C GLN A 47 7.40 4.83 1.38
N VAL A 48 8.56 4.74 0.74
CA VAL A 48 9.08 3.49 0.18
C VAL A 48 10.53 3.26 0.56
N TYR A 49 11.02 2.08 0.25
CA TYR A 49 12.39 1.62 0.46
C TYR A 49 12.92 0.91 -0.78
N CYS A 50 14.21 1.07 -1.03
CA CYS A 50 14.96 0.37 -2.07
C CYS A 50 15.01 -1.14 -1.80
N PHE A 51 14.80 -1.98 -2.83
CA PHE A 51 14.65 -3.43 -2.71
C PHE A 51 15.72 -4.24 -3.50
N ASN A 52 16.72 -3.58 -4.08
CA ASN A 52 17.80 -4.20 -4.86
C ASN A 52 19.13 -3.48 -4.65
N LEU A 53 19.82 -3.72 -3.52
CA LEU A 53 21.03 -3.01 -3.07
C LEU A 53 22.04 -2.62 -4.17
N HIS A 54 22.22 -3.46 -5.19
CA HIS A 54 23.20 -3.28 -6.27
C HIS A 54 22.73 -2.47 -7.48
N ARG A 55 21.50 -1.93 -7.48
CA ARG A 55 20.96 -1.06 -8.52
C ARG A 55 20.99 0.40 -8.07
N TYR A 56 20.90 1.34 -9.00
CA TYR A 56 20.86 2.76 -8.67
C TYR A 56 19.58 3.14 -7.92
N PHE A 57 19.69 4.09 -7.00
CA PHE A 57 18.54 4.71 -6.34
C PHE A 57 17.66 5.45 -7.36
N PRO A 58 16.38 5.67 -7.04
CA PRO A 58 15.56 6.66 -7.74
C PRO A 58 16.25 8.02 -7.77
N SER A 59 16.06 8.77 -8.85
CA SER A 59 16.58 10.13 -8.98
C SER A 59 15.96 11.06 -7.94
N LYS A 60 16.70 12.09 -7.50
CA LYS A 60 16.13 13.18 -6.69
C LYS A 60 14.90 13.79 -7.38
N SER A 61 13.90 14.25 -6.62
CA SER A 61 12.66 14.82 -7.18
C SER A 61 12.88 16.00 -8.13
N THR A 62 13.97 16.76 -7.92
CA THR A 62 14.43 17.87 -8.76
C THR A 62 15.15 17.44 -10.06
N SER A 63 15.44 16.16 -10.25
CA SER A 63 16.07 15.64 -11.47
C SER A 63 15.14 15.77 -12.68
N ILE A 64 15.72 16.03 -13.85
CA ILE A 64 15.01 15.93 -15.14
C ILE A 64 14.67 14.47 -15.48
N VAL A 65 15.44 13.51 -14.97
CA VAL A 65 15.19 12.07 -15.14
C VAL A 65 14.09 11.66 -14.16
N LYS A 66 13.03 11.04 -14.70
CA LYS A 66 11.90 10.50 -13.93
C LYS A 66 11.95 8.98 -13.96
N ASN A 67 11.84 8.35 -12.80
CA ASN A 67 11.83 6.90 -12.67
C ASN A 67 10.38 6.43 -12.48
N TRP A 68 9.97 5.52 -13.35
CA TRP A 68 8.58 5.09 -13.51
C TRP A 68 8.40 3.65 -13.05
N TYR A 69 7.29 3.37 -12.39
CA TYR A 69 7.07 2.10 -11.69
C TYR A 69 5.68 1.51 -11.93
N GLN A 70 5.64 0.18 -12.04
CA GLN A 70 4.41 -0.60 -11.97
C GLN A 70 4.17 -1.01 -10.52
N LYS A 71 3.01 -0.65 -9.95
CA LYS A 71 2.60 -1.15 -8.62
C LYS A 71 2.06 -2.57 -8.75
N ILE A 72 2.56 -3.49 -7.93
CA ILE A 72 2.04 -4.85 -7.78
C ILE A 72 1.78 -5.18 -6.29
N GLU A 73 0.99 -6.23 -6.03
CA GLU A 73 0.76 -6.70 -4.66
C GLU A 73 2.05 -7.33 -4.06
N GLY A 74 2.27 -7.09 -2.78
CA GLY A 74 3.29 -7.77 -1.98
C GLY A 74 2.86 -9.18 -1.57
N THR A 75 3.06 -10.16 -2.46
CA THR A 75 2.95 -11.59 -2.17
C THR A 75 4.33 -12.18 -1.86
N GLU A 76 4.39 -13.41 -1.35
CA GLU A 76 5.67 -14.10 -1.13
C GLU A 76 6.45 -14.28 -2.44
N ASP A 77 5.74 -14.63 -3.52
CA ASP A 77 6.32 -14.79 -4.85
C ASP A 77 6.77 -13.44 -5.45
N SER A 78 6.00 -12.37 -5.27
CA SER A 78 6.41 -11.06 -5.78
C SER A 78 7.62 -10.50 -5.03
N PHE A 79 7.73 -10.76 -3.72
CA PHE A 79 8.93 -10.45 -2.95
C PHE A 79 10.12 -11.29 -3.42
N LYS A 80 9.99 -12.61 -3.55
CA LYS A 80 11.07 -13.50 -4.02
C LYS A 80 11.53 -13.17 -5.44
N LYS A 81 10.61 -12.86 -6.36
CA LYS A 81 10.89 -12.53 -7.77
C LYS A 81 11.56 -11.17 -7.96
N ASN A 82 11.24 -10.19 -7.10
CA ASN A 82 11.77 -8.82 -7.24
C ASN A 82 12.96 -8.51 -6.33
N ALA A 83 13.27 -9.39 -5.38
CA ALA A 83 14.53 -9.45 -4.65
C ALA A 83 15.67 -9.94 -5.55
N ARG A 84 16.94 -9.62 -5.22
CA ARG A 84 18.10 -10.13 -5.98
C ARG A 84 18.58 -11.47 -5.42
N THR A 85 18.78 -11.52 -4.11
CA THR A 85 19.39 -12.64 -3.38
C THR A 85 18.68 -12.77 -2.04
N PRO A 86 17.40 -13.17 -2.04
CA PRO A 86 16.57 -13.13 -0.84
C PRO A 86 17.10 -14.04 0.27
N ARG A 87 17.18 -13.51 1.50
CA ARG A 87 17.56 -14.26 2.69
C ARG A 87 16.36 -15.06 3.22
N ILE A 88 16.16 -16.23 2.64
CA ILE A 88 15.18 -17.22 3.11
C ILE A 88 15.75 -17.87 4.37
N GLY A 89 15.41 -17.31 5.53
CA GLY A 89 15.82 -17.79 6.86
C GLY A 89 14.74 -18.62 7.54
N ASN A 90 14.51 -18.39 8.83
CA ASN A 90 13.38 -18.99 9.54
C ASN A 90 12.07 -18.35 9.09
N GLY A 91 11.28 -19.09 8.32
CA GLY A 91 10.02 -18.62 7.74
C GLY A 91 10.20 -17.74 6.50
N ASP A 92 9.06 -17.33 5.93
CA ASP A 92 8.98 -16.72 4.61
C ASP A 92 9.44 -15.25 4.52
N LEU A 93 9.87 -14.85 3.32
CA LEU A 93 10.52 -13.58 3.04
C LEU A 93 9.60 -12.38 3.30
N LYS A 94 8.35 -12.45 2.82
CA LYS A 94 7.28 -11.49 3.08
C LYS A 94 7.05 -11.33 4.57
N ARG A 95 6.96 -12.42 5.34
CA ARG A 95 6.73 -12.36 6.79
C ARG A 95 7.82 -11.56 7.49
N ASN A 96 9.08 -11.84 7.17
CA ASN A 96 10.22 -11.20 7.82
C ASN A 96 10.29 -9.71 7.46
N ILE A 97 10.17 -9.35 6.18
CA ILE A 97 10.17 -7.95 5.73
C ILE A 97 8.93 -7.18 6.21
N SER A 98 7.73 -7.78 6.25
CA SER A 98 6.54 -7.13 6.80
C SER A 98 6.71 -6.80 8.29
N ASN A 99 7.37 -7.67 9.06
CA ASN A 99 7.74 -7.35 10.45
C ASN A 99 8.79 -6.24 10.54
N VAL A 100 9.75 -6.18 9.60
CA VAL A 100 10.70 -5.05 9.50
C VAL A 100 9.96 -3.74 9.25
N ILE A 101 9.06 -3.68 8.28
CA ILE A 101 8.31 -2.46 7.93
C ILE A 101 7.39 -2.04 9.09
N TYR A 102 6.65 -2.98 9.69
CA TYR A 102 5.70 -2.69 10.77
C TYR A 102 6.39 -2.14 12.04
N ASN A 103 7.61 -2.58 12.34
CA ASN A 103 8.43 -2.10 13.46
C ASN A 103 9.42 -0.99 13.08
N GLY A 104 9.63 -0.76 11.79
CA GLY A 104 10.53 0.23 11.23
C GLY A 104 9.87 1.59 11.04
N TYR A 105 10.54 2.48 10.30
CA TYR A 105 9.99 3.80 10.01
C TYR A 105 8.90 3.74 8.92
N LYS A 106 7.78 4.49 9.02
CA LYS A 106 7.34 5.32 10.15
C LYS A 106 6.39 4.59 11.12
N SER A 107 5.98 3.36 10.80
CA SER A 107 4.99 2.58 11.58
C SER A 107 5.38 2.39 13.05
N ASN A 108 6.64 2.01 13.31
CA ASN A 108 7.28 1.96 14.63
C ASN A 108 6.42 1.29 15.73
N ALA A 109 5.70 0.21 15.38
CA ALA A 109 4.62 -0.33 16.20
C ALA A 109 5.06 -0.67 17.65
N ASN A 110 6.26 -1.24 17.81
CA ASN A 110 6.84 -1.60 19.10
C ASN A 110 7.94 -0.62 19.58
N GLY A 111 7.98 0.61 19.04
CA GLY A 111 8.82 1.70 19.57
C GLY A 111 10.33 1.55 19.34
N PHE A 112 10.76 0.74 18.38
CA PHE A 112 12.18 0.49 18.11
C PHE A 112 12.92 1.68 17.50
N MET A 113 12.19 2.62 16.87
CA MET A 113 12.74 3.86 16.32
C MET A 113 12.65 5.04 17.29
N ASN A 114 12.24 4.83 18.54
CA ASN A 114 12.08 5.91 19.52
C ASN A 114 13.43 6.59 19.82
N GLY A 115 13.45 7.92 19.69
CA GLY A 115 14.66 8.72 19.87
C GLY A 115 15.64 8.69 18.69
N ILE A 116 15.35 7.96 17.60
CA ILE A 116 16.14 7.98 16.37
C ILE A 116 15.57 9.08 15.45
N GLU A 117 16.44 9.92 14.91
CA GLU A 117 16.07 10.97 13.95
C GLU A 117 15.48 10.38 12.65
N ASP A 118 14.49 11.03 12.02
CA ASP A 118 13.73 10.47 10.88
C ASP A 118 14.62 9.88 9.76
N LEU A 119 15.67 10.60 9.32
CA LEU A 119 16.59 10.10 8.28
C LEU A 119 17.45 8.92 8.76
N ASN A 120 17.83 8.90 10.04
CA ASN A 120 18.53 7.78 10.66
C ASN A 120 17.61 6.56 10.81
N ALA A 121 16.33 6.75 11.13
CA ALA A 121 15.33 5.69 11.21
C ALA A 121 14.99 5.10 9.84
N ILE A 122 14.92 5.94 8.79
CA ILE A 122 14.86 5.49 7.39
C ILE A 122 16.10 4.65 7.04
N LEU A 123 17.30 5.13 7.36
CA LEU A 123 18.56 4.42 7.07
C LEU A 123 18.66 3.07 7.79
N VAL A 124 18.23 2.98 9.06
CA VAL A 124 18.12 1.72 9.82
C VAL A 124 17.15 0.75 9.13
N THR A 125 15.94 1.22 8.81
CA THR A 125 14.90 0.39 8.18
C THR A 125 15.34 -0.11 6.81
N GLN A 126 15.98 0.75 6.01
CA GLN A 126 16.54 0.41 4.70
C GLN A 126 17.61 -0.69 4.76
N ASN A 127 18.50 -0.64 5.75
CA ASN A 127 19.51 -1.69 5.94
C ASN A 127 18.89 -3.03 6.37
N ALA A 128 17.86 -2.99 7.23
CA ALA A 128 17.10 -4.20 7.60
C ALA A 128 16.38 -4.83 6.40
N ILE A 129 15.89 -4.01 5.44
CA ILE A 129 15.29 -4.51 4.21
C ILE A 129 16.33 -5.20 3.32
N TRP A 130 17.49 -4.57 3.06
CA TRP A 130 18.56 -5.18 2.25
C TRP A 130 19.16 -6.45 2.89
N TYR A 131 19.14 -6.56 4.22
CA TYR A 131 19.48 -7.82 4.91
C TYR A 131 18.63 -8.99 4.44
N TYR A 132 17.35 -8.75 4.11
CA TYR A 132 16.41 -9.76 3.62
C TYR A 132 16.26 -9.79 2.09
N SER A 133 16.26 -8.67 1.36
CA SER A 133 16.08 -8.65 -0.11
C SER A 133 17.33 -9.03 -0.91
N ASP A 134 18.51 -8.70 -0.39
CA ASP A 134 19.79 -8.88 -1.09
C ASP A 134 20.76 -9.79 -0.32
N SER A 135 20.35 -10.32 0.85
CA SER A 135 21.23 -11.04 1.78
C SER A 135 22.46 -10.23 2.19
N ALA A 136 22.31 -8.91 2.30
CA ALA A 136 23.40 -7.98 2.60
C ALA A 136 24.21 -8.44 3.84
N PRO A 137 25.55 -8.51 3.76
CA PRO A 137 26.38 -8.85 4.90
C PRO A 137 26.42 -7.67 5.87
N LEU A 138 25.84 -7.83 7.06
CA LEU A 138 25.79 -6.79 8.09
C LEU A 138 26.57 -7.20 9.34
N ASP A 139 27.61 -6.44 9.67
CA ASP A 139 28.20 -6.41 11.00
C ASP A 139 27.66 -5.18 11.75
N VAL A 140 26.54 -5.36 12.45
CA VAL A 140 25.86 -4.26 13.15
C VAL A 140 26.74 -3.64 14.25
N SER A 141 27.81 -4.30 14.71
CA SER A 141 28.75 -3.70 15.68
C SER A 141 29.61 -2.59 15.06
N LYS A 142 29.85 -2.64 13.75
CA LYS A 142 30.70 -1.68 13.00
C LYS A 142 29.89 -0.68 12.16
N MET A 143 28.60 -0.89 11.95
CA MET A 143 27.78 0.01 11.13
C MET A 143 27.80 1.45 11.65
N TRP A 144 27.97 2.41 10.74
CA TRP A 144 28.10 3.85 11.02
C TRP A 144 29.25 4.25 11.96
N GLU A 145 30.28 3.41 12.14
CA GLU A 145 31.44 3.75 12.98
C GLU A 145 32.25 4.94 12.42
N LYS A 146 32.30 5.08 11.09
CA LYS A 146 32.96 6.22 10.43
C LYS A 146 32.22 7.52 10.73
N GLU A 147 30.91 7.53 10.52
CA GLU A 147 30.00 8.64 10.81
C GLU A 147 30.08 9.09 12.27
N ALA A 148 30.16 8.13 13.19
CA ALA A 148 30.32 8.38 14.62
C ALA A 148 31.68 9.04 14.95
N LYS A 149 32.74 8.67 14.22
CA LYS A 149 34.11 9.21 14.39
C LYS A 149 34.29 10.60 13.78
N SER A 150 33.63 10.89 12.67
CA SER A 150 33.62 12.24 12.06
C SER A 150 32.54 13.16 12.63
N ASN A 151 31.74 12.68 13.59
CA ASN A 151 30.61 13.40 14.18
C ASN A 151 29.56 13.85 13.14
N GLU A 152 29.43 13.08 12.05
CA GLU A 152 28.37 13.21 11.04
C GLU A 152 27.04 12.61 11.53
N ILE A 153 27.12 11.63 12.44
CA ILE A 153 26.01 11.12 13.25
C ILE A 153 26.52 11.04 14.69
N SER A 154 25.74 11.49 15.67
CA SER A 154 26.17 11.45 17.07
C SER A 154 26.35 10.01 17.59
N GLN A 155 27.25 9.82 18.55
CA GLN A 155 27.49 8.49 19.15
C GLN A 155 26.22 7.88 19.76
N GLU A 156 25.33 8.70 20.34
CA GLU A 156 24.06 8.23 20.90
C GLU A 156 23.07 7.81 19.80
N GLN A 157 22.96 8.58 18.71
CA GLN A 157 22.17 8.16 17.53
C GLN A 157 22.70 6.83 16.98
N VAL A 158 24.02 6.69 16.75
CA VAL A 158 24.61 5.44 16.22
C VAL A 158 24.36 4.25 17.15
N LYS A 159 24.39 4.44 18.48
CA LYS A 159 24.02 3.41 19.45
C LYS A 159 22.56 2.97 19.28
N LEU A 160 21.61 3.91 19.30
CA LEU A 160 20.18 3.62 19.11
C LEU A 160 19.91 2.94 17.76
N MET A 161 20.51 3.43 16.67
CA MET A 161 20.41 2.85 15.33
C MET A 161 20.88 1.39 15.28
N ARG A 162 22.00 1.06 15.95
CA ARG A 162 22.52 -0.32 16.04
C ARG A 162 21.63 -1.22 16.88
N GLU A 163 21.06 -0.70 17.97
CA GLU A 163 20.10 -1.45 18.80
C GLU A 163 18.79 -1.74 18.05
N ALA A 164 18.25 -0.74 17.34
CA ALA A 164 17.07 -0.89 16.50
C ALA A 164 17.31 -1.88 15.35
N LEU A 165 18.43 -1.76 14.64
CA LEU A 165 18.77 -2.65 13.53
C LEU A 165 18.91 -4.11 14.00
N LYS A 166 19.58 -4.37 15.13
CA LYS A 166 19.68 -5.72 15.73
C LYS A 166 18.30 -6.35 15.97
N LYS A 167 17.34 -5.58 16.47
CA LYS A 167 15.96 -6.04 16.69
C LYS A 167 15.23 -6.29 15.37
N LEU A 168 15.39 -5.42 14.37
CA LEU A 168 14.73 -5.58 13.08
C LEU A 168 15.19 -6.81 12.29
N ILE A 169 16.46 -7.19 12.37
CA ILE A 169 17.01 -8.35 11.65
C ILE A 169 16.96 -9.66 12.45
N ASP A 170 16.38 -9.65 13.66
CA ASP A 170 16.17 -10.87 14.45
C ASP A 170 15.19 -11.80 13.70
N PRO A 171 15.58 -13.03 13.32
CA PRO A 171 14.67 -13.97 12.66
C PRO A 171 13.45 -14.36 13.53
N LYS A 172 13.46 -14.07 14.83
CA LYS A 172 12.34 -14.27 15.76
C LYS A 172 11.54 -12.99 16.05
N LEU A 173 11.80 -11.89 15.37
CA LEU A 173 11.14 -10.59 15.59
C LEU A 173 9.61 -10.70 15.76
N GLY A 174 8.92 -11.37 14.83
CA GLY A 174 7.45 -11.54 14.91
C GLY A 174 6.97 -12.37 16.10
N GLU A 175 7.82 -13.24 16.64
CA GLU A 175 7.54 -14.08 17.81
C GLU A 175 7.76 -13.31 19.12
N THR A 176 8.73 -12.39 19.18
CA THR A 176 9.17 -11.70 20.41
C THR A 176 8.48 -10.36 20.68
N VAL A 177 7.95 -9.65 19.67
CA VAL A 177 7.26 -8.37 19.87
C VAL A 177 5.89 -8.49 20.55
N GLU A 178 5.48 -7.45 21.28
CA GLU A 178 4.15 -7.39 21.91
C GLU A 178 3.05 -7.16 20.87
N LYS A 179 3.15 -6.08 20.09
CA LYS A 179 2.22 -5.80 18.99
C LYS A 179 2.60 -6.64 17.78
N LYS A 180 1.82 -7.69 17.54
CA LYS A 180 1.97 -8.59 16.39
C LYS A 180 1.57 -7.91 15.08
N LEU A 181 2.11 -8.41 13.97
CA LEU A 181 1.72 -8.00 12.63
C LEU A 181 0.21 -8.26 12.42
N PRO A 182 -0.59 -7.29 11.93
CA PRO A 182 -2.00 -7.51 11.63
C PRO A 182 -2.22 -8.61 10.58
N THR A 183 -3.27 -9.43 10.73
CA THR A 183 -3.56 -10.57 9.85
C THR A 183 -3.74 -10.17 8.37
N ASN A 184 -4.28 -8.97 8.13
CA ASN A 184 -4.51 -8.39 6.80
C ASN A 184 -3.44 -7.36 6.38
N TYR A 185 -2.23 -7.41 6.96
CA TYR A 185 -1.18 -6.45 6.65
C TYR A 185 -0.69 -6.59 5.19
N LYS A 186 -1.00 -5.60 4.36
CA LYS A 186 -0.65 -5.52 2.95
C LYS A 186 0.47 -4.50 2.71
N LEU A 187 1.38 -4.84 1.79
CA LEU A 187 2.40 -3.96 1.25
C LEU A 187 2.40 -4.11 -0.28
N ASN A 188 3.08 -3.20 -0.96
CA ASN A 188 3.21 -3.18 -2.41
C ASN A 188 4.68 -3.20 -2.83
N ILE A 189 4.96 -3.87 -3.95
CA ILE A 189 6.22 -3.73 -4.67
C ILE A 189 5.97 -2.79 -5.85
N PHE A 190 6.90 -1.89 -6.09
CA PHE A 190 6.97 -1.01 -7.25
C PHE A 190 8.10 -1.52 -8.13
N VAL A 191 7.75 -2.16 -9.25
CA VAL A 191 8.71 -2.70 -10.22
C VAL A 191 9.16 -1.57 -11.13
N SER A 192 10.47 -1.32 -11.19
CA SER A 192 11.02 -0.24 -12.02
C SER A 192 10.90 -0.57 -13.51
N LYS A 193 10.50 0.42 -14.33
CA LYS A 193 10.58 0.36 -15.79
C LYS A 193 12.02 0.24 -16.28
N ASP A 194 12.96 0.84 -15.57
CA ASP A 194 14.40 0.80 -15.85
C ASP A 194 15.06 -0.21 -14.90
N ASN A 195 15.57 -1.30 -15.46
CA ASN A 195 16.17 -2.39 -14.70
C ASN A 195 17.53 -2.05 -14.07
N SER A 196 18.12 -0.89 -14.38
CA SER A 196 19.30 -0.34 -13.69
C SER A 196 18.95 0.35 -12.38
N ILE A 197 17.67 0.70 -12.18
CA ILE A 197 17.12 1.35 -10.99
C ILE A 197 16.52 0.28 -10.05
N GLN A 198 16.60 0.51 -8.73
CA GLN A 198 16.03 -0.42 -7.75
C GLN A 198 14.52 -0.54 -7.90
N ASN A 199 13.97 -1.76 -7.75
CA ASN A 199 12.58 -1.91 -7.36
C ASN A 199 12.38 -1.30 -5.96
N LEU A 200 11.16 -0.83 -5.66
CA LEU A 200 10.84 -0.23 -4.36
C LEU A 200 9.77 -1.05 -3.61
N LEU A 201 9.79 -0.98 -2.29
CA LEU A 201 8.87 -1.61 -1.36
C LEU A 201 8.15 -0.53 -0.55
N SER A 202 6.82 -0.59 -0.41
CA SER A 202 6.08 0.37 0.40
C SER A 202 6.27 0.18 1.91
N ALA A 203 6.13 1.27 2.67
CA ALA A 203 6.10 1.24 4.14
C ALA A 203 4.67 1.10 4.73
N GLU A 204 3.65 1.27 3.89
CA GLU A 204 2.23 1.13 4.19
C GLU A 204 1.50 0.51 2.99
N TYR A 205 0.23 0.14 3.12
CA TYR A 205 -0.57 -0.27 1.96
C TYR A 205 -0.81 0.92 1.02
N VAL A 206 -0.68 0.71 -0.29
CA VAL A 206 -0.91 1.74 -1.31
C VAL A 206 -2.15 1.37 -2.14
N PRO A 207 -3.26 2.11 -2.01
CA PRO A 207 -4.52 1.87 -2.76
C PRO A 207 -4.34 2.04 -4.26
N ASP A 208 -5.28 1.52 -5.05
CA ASP A 208 -5.28 1.67 -6.52
C ASP A 208 -5.60 3.12 -6.93
N SER A 209 -6.45 3.81 -6.15
CA SER A 209 -6.78 5.22 -6.31
C SER A 209 -6.34 6.02 -5.06
N PRO A 210 -5.06 6.42 -4.95
CA PRO A 210 -4.58 7.21 -3.82
C PRO A 210 -5.23 8.60 -3.77
N PRO A 211 -5.58 9.13 -2.58
CA PRO A 211 -6.17 10.45 -2.42
C PRO A 211 -5.18 11.56 -2.80
N MET A 212 -5.69 12.72 -3.19
CA MET A 212 -4.88 13.92 -3.36
C MET A 212 -4.37 14.44 -1.99
N PRO A 213 -3.25 15.19 -1.95
CA PRO A 213 -2.75 15.76 -0.71
C PRO A 213 -3.81 16.62 -0.01
N GLY A 214 -4.15 16.27 1.23
CA GLY A 214 -5.19 16.95 2.02
C GLY A 214 -6.59 16.34 1.92
N GLU A 215 -6.85 15.40 1.00
CA GLU A 215 -8.10 14.64 0.98
C GLU A 215 -8.11 13.52 2.02
N VAL A 216 -9.28 13.24 2.60
CA VAL A 216 -9.50 12.03 3.40
C VAL A 216 -9.52 10.80 2.48
N PRO A 217 -8.86 9.67 2.84
CA PRO A 217 -8.96 8.45 2.08
C PRO A 217 -10.43 8.01 1.97
N LYS A 218 -10.91 7.79 0.75
CA LYS A 218 -12.14 7.03 0.52
C LYS A 218 -11.83 5.58 0.88
N GLU A 219 -12.69 4.92 1.65
CA GLU A 219 -12.55 3.49 1.89
C GLU A 219 -12.64 2.77 0.54
N GLU A 220 -11.61 1.97 0.22
CA GLU A 220 -11.71 1.01 -0.87
C GLU A 220 -12.71 -0.07 -0.43
N ASN A 221 -13.98 0.11 -0.81
CA ASN A 221 -14.93 -1.00 -0.86
C ASN A 221 -14.23 -2.17 -1.56
N PRO A 222 -14.35 -3.41 -1.04
CA PRO A 222 -13.89 -4.57 -1.78
C PRO A 222 -14.45 -4.48 -3.20
N LYS A 223 -13.58 -4.63 -4.21
CA LYS A 223 -14.07 -4.87 -5.58
C LYS A 223 -15.05 -6.03 -5.46
N GLU A 224 -16.30 -5.82 -5.86
CA GLU A 224 -17.24 -6.93 -5.98
C GLU A 224 -16.55 -7.96 -6.89
N GLU A 225 -16.25 -9.13 -6.33
CA GLU A 225 -15.95 -10.26 -7.19
C GLU A 225 -17.22 -10.49 -8.00
N ASP A 226 -17.14 -10.35 -9.33
CA ASP A 226 -18.26 -10.63 -10.23
C ASP A 226 -18.92 -11.93 -9.77
N PRO A 227 -20.25 -11.95 -9.48
CA PRO A 227 -20.88 -13.06 -8.83
C PRO A 227 -20.67 -14.32 -9.66
N LYS A 228 -19.80 -15.19 -9.13
CA LYS A 228 -19.34 -16.40 -9.80
C LYS A 228 -20.53 -17.31 -10.02
N VAL A 229 -21.09 -17.24 -11.22
CA VAL A 229 -22.28 -18.00 -11.63
C VAL A 229 -22.03 -19.47 -11.30
N PRO A 230 -22.80 -20.08 -10.38
CA PRO A 230 -22.68 -21.50 -10.12
C PRO A 230 -23.03 -22.25 -11.40
N GLY A 231 -22.22 -23.23 -11.77
CA GLY A 231 -22.53 -24.09 -12.91
C GLY A 231 -23.88 -24.76 -12.68
N LEU A 232 -24.78 -24.61 -13.64
CA LEU A 232 -26.01 -25.40 -13.67
C LEU A 232 -25.68 -26.73 -14.37
N ASP A 233 -25.65 -27.77 -13.57
CA ASP A 233 -25.59 -29.15 -14.03
C ASP A 233 -26.84 -29.44 -14.89
N GLY A 234 -26.66 -30.12 -16.02
CA GLY A 234 -27.68 -30.15 -17.07
C GLY A 234 -28.90 -31.03 -16.76
N GLU A 235 -30.07 -30.51 -17.08
CA GLU A 235 -31.25 -31.30 -17.44
C GLU A 235 -31.81 -30.76 -18.77
N GLU A 236 -32.01 -31.64 -19.75
CA GLU A 236 -32.48 -31.26 -21.09
C GLU A 236 -33.97 -30.88 -21.06
N VAL A 237 -34.31 -29.75 -21.67
CA VAL A 237 -35.70 -29.35 -21.94
C VAL A 237 -35.88 -29.28 -23.46
N PRO A 238 -36.87 -29.97 -24.06
CA PRO A 238 -36.91 -30.18 -25.50
C PRO A 238 -37.28 -28.91 -26.29
N GLU A 239 -36.68 -28.77 -27.48
CA GLU A 239 -37.00 -27.73 -28.44
C GLU A 239 -38.47 -27.79 -28.89
N VAL A 240 -39.11 -26.63 -29.02
CA VAL A 240 -40.40 -26.46 -29.70
C VAL A 240 -40.25 -25.34 -30.74
N PRO A 241 -40.71 -25.49 -32.00
CA PRO A 241 -40.33 -24.56 -33.06
C PRO A 241 -41.05 -23.21 -33.00
N SER A 242 -40.35 -22.17 -33.47
CA SER A 242 -40.87 -20.81 -33.60
C SER A 242 -41.99 -20.68 -34.63
N GLU A 243 -43.11 -20.06 -34.27
CA GLU A 243 -43.93 -19.30 -35.21
C GLU A 243 -44.20 -17.89 -34.68
N SER A 244 -44.25 -16.94 -35.62
CA SER A 244 -44.52 -15.52 -35.41
C SER A 244 -45.95 -15.22 -35.85
N LEU A 245 -46.66 -14.33 -35.15
CA LEU A 245 -47.23 -13.09 -35.73
C LEU A 245 -48.26 -12.40 -34.80
N GLU A 246 -48.13 -11.07 -34.75
CA GLU A 246 -49.14 -10.03 -34.46
C GLU A 246 -49.72 -9.80 -33.03
N PRO A 247 -49.98 -8.51 -32.66
CA PRO A 247 -50.46 -8.12 -31.33
C PRO A 247 -52.00 -7.95 -31.26
N ALA A 248 -52.59 -8.28 -30.11
CA ALA A 248 -54.01 -8.03 -29.81
C ALA A 248 -54.19 -7.03 -28.65
N LEU A 249 -55.32 -6.31 -28.70
CA LEU A 249 -55.62 -5.06 -27.96
C LEU A 249 -55.91 -5.25 -26.46
N PRO A 250 -55.76 -4.18 -25.63
CA PRO A 250 -56.07 -4.23 -24.19
C PRO A 250 -57.59 -4.18 -23.89
N PRO A 251 -58.05 -4.81 -22.79
CA PRO A 251 -59.45 -4.75 -22.34
C PRO A 251 -59.80 -3.43 -21.63
N LEU A 252 -61.11 -3.15 -21.51
CA LEU A 252 -61.70 -1.83 -21.23
C LEU A 252 -62.72 -1.90 -20.07
N MET A 253 -62.90 -0.78 -19.35
CA MET A 253 -64.00 -0.45 -18.40
C MET A 253 -63.93 -1.01 -16.95
N PRO A 254 -64.66 -0.42 -15.96
CA PRO A 254 -65.58 0.75 -16.04
C PRO A 254 -65.27 1.93 -15.09
N GLU A 255 -65.92 3.07 -15.36
CA GLU A 255 -65.98 4.25 -14.49
C GLU A 255 -67.07 4.13 -13.40
N LEU A 256 -67.03 5.03 -12.40
CA LEU A 256 -67.99 5.12 -11.30
C LEU A 256 -69.29 5.84 -11.72
N ASP A 257 -70.38 5.59 -10.99
CA ASP A 257 -71.26 6.64 -10.46
C ASP A 257 -72.24 6.08 -9.40
N GLY A 258 -72.69 6.94 -8.47
CA GLY A 258 -73.75 6.59 -7.51
C GLY A 258 -73.52 7.06 -6.06
N GLN A 259 -73.73 8.35 -5.79
CA GLN A 259 -73.62 8.95 -4.46
C GLN A 259 -75.01 9.33 -3.90
N GLU A 260 -75.32 8.89 -2.68
CA GLU A 260 -76.33 9.53 -1.81
C GLU A 260 -75.79 9.70 -0.39
N VAL A 261 -76.30 10.71 0.32
CA VAL A 261 -75.79 11.22 1.62
C VAL A 261 -76.99 11.53 2.55
N PRO A 262 -76.83 11.90 3.83
CA PRO A 262 -77.09 10.98 4.95
C PRO A 262 -78.22 11.45 5.90
N GLU A 263 -78.55 10.64 6.91
CA GLU A 263 -79.20 11.13 8.14
C GLU A 263 -78.71 10.41 9.41
N LYS A 264 -78.92 11.05 10.57
CA LYS A 264 -78.44 10.76 11.95
C LYS A 264 -79.63 10.98 12.92
N PRO A 265 -79.53 10.80 14.27
CA PRO A 265 -78.75 9.89 15.12
C PRO A 265 -79.59 9.24 16.27
N SER A 266 -78.98 8.36 17.10
CA SER A 266 -79.15 8.17 18.58
C SER A 266 -78.47 6.83 18.97
N ILE A 267 -77.53 6.74 19.92
CA ILE A 267 -77.62 6.92 21.39
C ILE A 267 -78.59 5.90 22.03
N ASP A 268 -78.08 4.79 22.57
CA ASP A 268 -77.88 4.64 24.03
C ASP A 268 -77.07 3.38 24.42
N LEU A 269 -76.43 3.45 25.59
CA LEU A 269 -75.84 2.35 26.39
C LEU A 269 -76.85 1.95 27.50
N PRO A 270 -76.57 1.05 28.47
CA PRO A 270 -75.51 0.04 28.62
C PRO A 270 -76.13 -1.38 28.46
N ILE A 271 -75.68 -2.52 28.99
CA ILE A 271 -74.63 -2.92 29.97
C ILE A 271 -73.87 -4.12 29.41
#